data_AF-A0A5M8SN38-F1
#
_entry.id   AF-A0A5M8SN38-F1
#
_cell.length_a   1.000
_cell.length_b   1.000
_cell.length_c   1.000
_cell.angle_alpha   90.00
_cell.angle_beta   90.00
_cell.angle_gamma   90.00
#
_symmetry.space_group_name_H-M   'P 1'
#
loop_
_entity.id
_entity.type
_entity.pdbx_description
1 polymer ?
#
loop_
_entity_poly.entity_id
_entity_poly.type
_entity_poly.pdbx_seq_one_letter_code
_entity_poly.pdbx_strand_id
1 'polypeptide(L)'
;MRMIPALKITRLLTPAIAAVVLAVATAAASAQAPAAPPAHRPMPAPTNLKVLPKDLTGDQVMEIMHKWEAMLGAECNTCHAADPAHLMPNGRPRLNFADDSKKEKQIARMMYKMTEQINVDYISKVENSGQPVSCGTCHRGHVTPEQFVPKPEHDHDHDHPAGAPGHDHDDHDHPGN
;
A
#
# COMPACT_ATOMS: atom_id res chain seq x y z
N MET A 1 -14.67 6.86 -88.81
CA MET A 1 -14.89 5.45 -89.17
C MET A 1 -16.24 5.04 -88.59
N ARG A 2 -17.24 4.87 -89.45
CA ARG A 2 -18.59 4.40 -89.11
C ARG A 2 -18.59 2.88 -89.07
N MET A 3 -19.23 2.24 -88.10
CA MET A 3 -19.86 0.93 -88.32
C MET A 3 -21.21 0.86 -87.57
N ILE A 4 -22.25 0.85 -88.39
CA ILE A 4 -23.66 0.41 -88.20
C ILE A 4 -23.61 -1.16 -88.13
N PRO A 5 -24.59 -2.00 -87.67
CA PRO A 5 -26.06 -1.86 -87.63
C PRO A 5 -26.84 -2.49 -86.44
N ALA A 6 -28.14 -2.13 -86.45
CA ALA A 6 -29.35 -2.94 -86.21
C ALA A 6 -29.23 -4.35 -85.60
N LEU A 7 -30.16 -4.69 -84.69
CA LEU A 7 -31.31 -5.55 -85.02
C LEU A 7 -32.36 -5.52 -83.88
N LYS A 8 -33.62 -5.26 -84.25
CA LYS A 8 -34.80 -5.39 -83.38
C LYS A 8 -35.21 -6.86 -83.33
N ILE A 9 -35.41 -7.47 -82.15
CA ILE A 9 -36.30 -8.62 -82.01
C ILE A 9 -36.96 -8.59 -80.63
N THR A 10 -38.28 -8.37 -80.62
CA THR A 10 -39.19 -8.54 -79.50
C THR A 10 -39.68 -9.99 -79.48
N ARG A 11 -39.66 -10.67 -78.32
CA ARG A 11 -40.49 -11.85 -77.95
C ARG A 11 -40.25 -12.14 -76.45
N LEU A 12 -41.20 -11.82 -75.56
CA LEU A 12 -42.32 -12.64 -75.06
C LEU A 12 -41.89 -13.82 -74.16
N LEU A 13 -42.24 -13.70 -72.87
CA LEU A 13 -42.78 -14.70 -71.92
C LEU A 13 -42.08 -16.08 -71.87
N THR A 14 -41.53 -16.58 -70.76
CA THR A 14 -42.20 -17.09 -69.54
C THR A 14 -41.14 -17.78 -68.62
N PRO A 15 -41.48 -18.15 -67.36
CA PRO A 15 -40.57 -18.11 -66.21
C PRO A 15 -39.76 -19.40 -66.01
N ALA A 16 -38.54 -19.26 -65.48
CA ALA A 16 -37.79 -20.37 -64.89
C ALA A 16 -37.21 -19.92 -63.55
N ILE A 17 -37.66 -20.61 -62.51
CA ILE A 17 -37.25 -20.47 -61.11
C ILE A 17 -35.75 -20.72 -61.01
N ALA A 18 -34.99 -19.74 -60.54
CA ALA A 18 -33.64 -19.93 -60.04
C ALA A 18 -33.56 -19.27 -58.66
N ALA A 19 -33.59 -20.12 -57.63
CA ALA A 19 -33.31 -19.75 -56.25
C ALA A 19 -31.92 -19.14 -56.17
N VAL A 20 -31.83 -17.82 -55.98
CA VAL A 20 -30.57 -17.15 -55.65
C VAL A 20 -30.50 -17.05 -54.13
N VAL A 21 -29.59 -17.85 -53.61
CA VAL A 21 -29.23 -18.01 -52.19
C VAL A 21 -28.79 -16.66 -51.62
N LEU A 22 -29.51 -16.17 -50.62
CA LEU A 22 -29.13 -15.00 -49.84
C LEU A 22 -27.96 -15.40 -48.93
N ALA A 23 -26.74 -15.15 -49.38
CA ALA A 23 -25.54 -15.35 -48.58
C ALA A 23 -25.49 -14.31 -47.46
N VAL A 24 -25.91 -14.70 -46.26
CA VAL A 24 -25.72 -13.93 -45.02
C VAL A 24 -24.23 -14.03 -44.66
N ALA A 25 -23.48 -12.94 -44.83
CA ALA A 25 -22.12 -12.83 -44.35
C ALA A 25 -22.13 -12.79 -42.82
N THR A 26 -21.88 -13.93 -42.17
CA THR A 26 -21.64 -14.01 -40.73
C THR A 26 -20.22 -13.49 -40.46
N ALA A 27 -20.13 -12.27 -39.94
CA ALA A 27 -18.89 -11.76 -39.36
C ALA A 27 -18.56 -12.62 -38.12
N ALA A 28 -17.53 -13.45 -38.22
CA ALA A 28 -17.00 -14.18 -37.08
C ALA A 28 -16.36 -13.17 -36.11
N ALA A 29 -17.07 -12.83 -35.05
CA ALA A 29 -16.48 -12.16 -33.90
C ALA A 29 -15.49 -13.14 -33.25
N SER A 30 -14.20 -12.91 -33.45
CA SER A 30 -13.17 -13.61 -32.69
C SER A 30 -13.33 -13.20 -31.23
N ALA A 31 -13.82 -14.09 -30.37
CA ALA A 31 -13.74 -13.92 -28.94
C ALA A 31 -12.26 -14.03 -28.53
N GLN A 32 -11.58 -12.90 -28.32
CA GLN A 32 -10.30 -12.92 -27.60
C GLN A 32 -10.57 -13.45 -26.19
N ALA A 33 -10.04 -14.64 -25.89
CA ALA A 33 -10.02 -15.18 -24.54
C ALA A 33 -9.30 -14.18 -23.61
N PRO A 34 -9.77 -13.99 -22.36
CA PRO A 34 -9.09 -13.12 -21.41
C PRO A 34 -7.65 -13.58 -21.24
N ALA A 35 -6.71 -12.64 -21.32
CA ALA A 35 -5.30 -12.90 -21.09
C ALA A 35 -5.14 -13.52 -19.67
N ALA A 36 -4.42 -14.64 -19.59
CA ALA A 36 -4.10 -15.24 -18.31
C ALA A 36 -3.36 -14.22 -17.44
N PRO A 37 -3.67 -14.11 -16.13
CA PRO A 37 -2.96 -13.20 -15.25
C PRO A 37 -1.45 -13.53 -15.25
N PRO A 38 -0.59 -12.50 -15.15
CA PRO A 38 0.85 -12.72 -15.14
C PRO A 38 1.23 -13.65 -14.00
N ALA A 39 2.04 -14.67 -14.32
CA ALA A 39 2.52 -15.64 -13.32
C ALA A 39 3.32 -14.91 -12.23
N HIS A 40 2.99 -15.19 -10.95
CA HIS A 40 3.73 -14.67 -9.80
C HIS A 40 5.18 -15.15 -9.90
N ARG A 41 6.12 -14.21 -9.97
CA ARG A 41 7.55 -14.51 -9.90
C ARG A 41 7.97 -14.35 -8.45
N PRO A 42 8.41 -15.44 -7.78
CA PRO A 42 8.78 -15.37 -6.38
C PRO A 42 9.93 -14.38 -6.18
N MET A 43 9.85 -13.60 -5.12
CA MET A 43 10.89 -12.63 -4.80
C MET A 43 12.18 -13.34 -4.35
N PRO A 44 13.36 -12.80 -4.72
CA PRO A 44 14.63 -13.33 -4.24
C PRO A 44 14.70 -13.35 -2.71
N ALA A 45 15.40 -14.36 -2.17
CA ALA A 45 15.63 -14.44 -0.73
C ALA A 45 16.41 -13.21 -0.21
N PRO A 46 16.03 -12.65 0.95
CA PRO A 46 16.67 -11.48 1.52
C PRO A 46 18.06 -11.85 2.11
N THR A 47 19.04 -10.95 1.97
CA THR A 47 20.44 -11.27 2.34
C THR A 47 20.95 -10.55 3.59
N ASN A 48 20.29 -9.49 4.07
CA ASN A 48 20.73 -8.68 5.22
C ASN A 48 19.62 -8.43 6.26
N LEU A 49 18.96 -9.51 6.69
CA LEU A 49 18.03 -9.48 7.81
C LEU A 49 18.77 -9.47 9.14
N LYS A 50 18.58 -8.40 9.93
CA LYS A 50 19.20 -8.20 11.25
C LYS A 50 18.20 -8.24 12.41
N VAL A 51 16.92 -8.04 12.14
CA VAL A 51 15.85 -7.94 13.16
C VAL A 51 14.66 -8.83 12.86
N LEU A 52 14.41 -9.14 11.58
CA LEU A 52 13.46 -10.17 11.18
C LEU A 52 14.13 -11.55 11.21
N PRO A 53 13.35 -12.63 11.39
CA PRO A 53 13.86 -14.00 11.28
C PRO A 53 14.57 -14.24 9.95
N LYS A 54 15.69 -14.98 10.00
CA LYS A 54 16.59 -15.16 8.85
C LYS A 54 16.09 -16.18 7.83
N ASP A 55 15.10 -16.99 8.21
CA ASP A 55 14.49 -18.06 7.42
C ASP A 55 13.28 -17.59 6.59
N LEU A 56 12.89 -16.30 6.72
CA LEU A 56 11.82 -15.73 5.90
C LEU A 56 12.16 -15.74 4.41
N THR A 57 11.17 -16.07 3.59
CA THR A 57 11.25 -15.98 2.13
C THR A 57 11.20 -14.52 1.66
N GLY A 58 11.59 -14.30 0.39
CA GLY A 58 11.47 -12.98 -0.23
C GLY A 58 10.03 -12.44 -0.20
N ASP A 59 9.05 -13.29 -0.49
CA ASP A 59 7.64 -12.91 -0.51
C ASP A 59 7.12 -12.54 0.89
N GLN A 60 7.51 -13.30 1.93
CA GLN A 60 7.15 -13.00 3.31
C GLN A 60 7.73 -11.66 3.78
N VAL A 61 8.99 -11.39 3.46
CA VAL A 61 9.61 -10.10 3.79
C VAL A 61 8.94 -8.97 3.05
N MET A 62 8.62 -9.13 1.76
CA MET A 62 7.90 -8.12 0.99
C MET A 62 6.52 -7.81 1.57
N GLU A 63 5.78 -8.83 2.04
CA GLU A 63 4.50 -8.61 2.72
C GLU A 63 4.66 -7.76 3.99
N ILE A 64 5.69 -8.02 4.79
CA ILE A 64 6.01 -7.22 5.98
C ILE A 64 6.35 -5.78 5.57
N MET A 65 7.17 -5.59 4.53
CA MET A 65 7.57 -4.26 4.06
C MET A 65 6.35 -3.44 3.58
N HIS A 66 5.40 -4.05 2.88
CA HIS A 66 4.16 -3.36 2.47
C HIS A 66 3.27 -2.98 3.65
N LYS A 67 3.24 -3.80 4.72
CA LYS A 67 2.55 -3.40 5.96
C LYS A 67 3.21 -2.19 6.61
N TRP A 68 4.54 -2.14 6.65
CA TRP A 68 5.26 -0.98 7.17
C TRP A 68 5.06 0.26 6.29
N GLU A 69 5.09 0.10 4.97
CA GLU A 69 4.77 1.15 4.00
C GLU A 69 3.43 1.83 4.34
N ALA A 70 2.37 1.02 4.52
CA ALA A 70 1.03 1.50 4.86
C ALA A 70 0.98 2.14 6.25
N MET A 71 1.62 1.54 7.26
CA MET A 71 1.60 2.05 8.64
C MET A 71 2.36 3.37 8.81
N LEU A 72 3.43 3.58 8.03
CA LEU A 72 4.27 4.76 8.06
C LEU A 72 3.86 5.81 7.01
N GLY A 73 3.02 5.46 6.03
CA GLY A 73 2.76 6.30 4.85
C GLY A 73 4.05 6.68 4.11
N ALA A 74 5.01 5.76 4.09
CA ALA A 74 6.30 5.93 3.44
C ALA A 74 6.35 5.12 2.15
N GLU A 75 7.29 5.41 1.26
CA GLU A 75 7.60 4.53 0.11
C GLU A 75 8.87 3.70 0.37
N CYS A 76 9.08 2.62 -0.39
CA CYS A 76 10.24 1.72 -0.22
C CYS A 76 11.60 2.45 -0.25
N ASN A 77 11.73 3.46 -1.12
CA ASN A 77 12.93 4.30 -1.26
C ASN A 77 13.20 5.20 -0.04
N THR A 78 12.24 5.34 0.88
CA THR A 78 12.40 6.07 2.15
C THR A 78 13.46 5.37 3.00
N CYS A 79 13.43 4.04 3.07
CA CYS A 79 14.36 3.27 3.88
C CYS A 79 15.46 2.60 3.04
N HIS A 80 15.18 2.21 1.80
CA HIS A 80 16.14 1.48 0.97
C HIS A 80 16.93 2.41 0.06
N ALA A 81 18.23 2.15 -0.07
CA ALA A 81 19.13 2.90 -0.93
C ALA A 81 18.85 2.63 -2.40
N ALA A 82 19.01 3.64 -3.25
CA ALA A 82 19.03 3.45 -4.69
C ALA A 82 20.32 2.72 -5.11
N ASP A 83 20.22 1.96 -6.19
CA ASP A 83 21.32 1.30 -6.87
C ASP A 83 21.49 1.91 -8.27
N PRO A 84 22.33 2.95 -8.42
CA PRO A 84 22.52 3.61 -9.70
C PRO A 84 23.13 2.70 -10.78
N ALA A 85 23.80 1.61 -10.39
CA ALA A 85 24.42 0.68 -11.32
C ALA A 85 23.40 -0.25 -12.00
N HIS A 86 22.20 -0.39 -11.42
CA HIS A 86 21.16 -1.29 -11.92
C HIS A 86 19.86 -0.52 -12.16
N LEU A 87 19.56 -0.20 -13.42
CA LEU A 87 18.35 0.54 -13.80
C LEU A 87 17.18 -0.40 -14.10
N MET A 88 15.97 0.06 -13.78
CA MET A 88 14.71 -0.56 -14.19
C MET A 88 14.40 -0.22 -15.66
N PRO A 89 13.47 -0.94 -16.33
CA PRO A 89 13.10 -0.65 -17.72
C PRO A 89 12.60 0.79 -17.97
N ASN A 90 12.11 1.47 -16.94
CA ASN A 90 11.68 2.86 -16.98
C ASN A 90 12.83 3.88 -16.74
N GLY A 91 14.08 3.42 -16.71
CA GLY A 91 15.28 4.26 -16.52
C GLY A 91 15.55 4.71 -15.07
N ARG A 92 14.68 4.37 -14.10
CA ARG A 92 14.91 4.70 -12.69
C ARG A 92 15.87 3.69 -12.04
N PRO A 93 16.74 4.09 -11.10
CA PRO A 93 17.55 3.17 -10.32
C PRO A 93 16.70 2.15 -9.57
N ARG A 94 17.17 0.90 -9.51
CA ARG A 94 16.60 -0.12 -8.62
C ARG A 94 16.90 0.25 -7.17
N LEU A 95 16.23 -0.42 -6.24
CA LEU A 95 16.56 -0.33 -4.81
C LEU A 95 17.50 -1.46 -4.43
N ASN A 96 18.56 -1.13 -3.71
CA ASN A 96 19.38 -2.12 -3.01
C ASN A 96 18.78 -2.37 -1.63
N PHE A 97 17.98 -3.44 -1.53
CA PHE A 97 17.28 -3.79 -0.30
C PHE A 97 18.23 -4.21 0.85
N ALA A 98 19.41 -4.73 0.51
CA ALA A 98 20.39 -5.19 1.49
C ALA A 98 21.24 -4.04 2.06
N ASP A 99 21.44 -2.98 1.29
CA ASP A 99 22.26 -1.82 1.67
C ASP A 99 21.74 -1.11 2.93
N ASP A 100 22.67 -0.72 3.81
CA ASP A 100 22.42 -0.14 5.13
C ASP A 100 22.91 1.33 5.23
N SER A 101 23.27 1.96 4.12
CA SER A 101 23.82 3.34 4.05
C SER A 101 22.80 4.41 4.44
N LYS A 102 21.50 4.15 4.25
CA LYS A 102 20.42 5.05 4.67
C LYS A 102 20.16 4.94 6.17
N LYS A 103 20.22 6.07 6.87
CA LYS A 103 19.95 6.16 8.31
C LYS A 103 18.52 5.69 8.66
N GLU A 104 17.56 5.94 7.77
CA GLU A 104 16.16 5.59 7.95
C GLU A 104 15.97 4.09 8.16
N LYS A 105 16.78 3.25 7.49
CA LYS A 105 16.74 1.80 7.68
C LYS A 105 17.21 1.38 9.07
N GLN A 106 18.24 2.04 9.60
CA GLN A 106 18.72 1.75 10.96
C GLN A 106 17.69 2.18 12.00
N ILE A 107 17.05 3.34 11.79
CA ILE A 107 15.95 3.81 12.64
C ILE A 107 14.79 2.81 12.58
N ALA A 108 14.38 2.35 11.39
CA ALA A 108 13.31 1.36 11.25
C ALA A 108 13.64 0.05 11.99
N ARG A 109 14.89 -0.43 11.93
CA ARG A 109 15.33 -1.61 12.71
C ARG A 109 15.23 -1.36 14.22
N MET A 110 15.59 -0.17 14.69
CA MET A 110 15.46 0.22 16.09
C MET A 110 13.99 0.28 16.52
N MET A 111 13.13 0.91 15.72
CA MET A 111 11.70 1.03 15.98
C MET A 111 11.00 -0.34 15.99
N TYR A 112 11.42 -1.27 15.12
CA TYR A 112 10.90 -2.63 15.14
C TYR A 112 11.27 -3.37 16.44
N LYS A 113 12.54 -3.29 16.86
CA LYS A 113 12.96 -3.86 18.16
C LYS A 113 12.19 -3.24 19.33
N MET A 114 12.00 -1.93 19.32
CA MET A 114 11.22 -1.22 20.33
C MET A 114 9.77 -1.73 20.37
N THR A 115 9.13 -1.89 19.21
CA THR A 115 7.75 -2.41 19.11
C THR A 115 7.65 -3.83 19.67
N GLU A 116 8.55 -4.72 19.27
CA GLU A 116 8.60 -6.09 19.77
C GLU A 116 8.78 -6.12 21.29
N GLN A 117 9.70 -5.29 21.80
CA GLN A 117 9.95 -5.19 23.23
C GLN A 117 8.74 -4.65 23.99
N ILE A 118 8.08 -3.59 23.49
CA ILE A 118 6.85 -3.04 24.07
C ILE A 118 5.79 -4.15 24.18
N ASN A 119 5.62 -4.92 23.11
CA ASN A 119 4.63 -5.99 23.05
C ASN A 119 4.92 -7.12 24.04
N VAL A 120 6.17 -7.60 24.05
CA VAL A 120 6.59 -8.73 24.90
C VAL A 120 6.67 -8.34 26.37
N ASP A 121 7.32 -7.22 26.68
CA ASP A 121 7.65 -6.88 28.07
C ASP A 121 6.50 -6.18 28.80
N TYR A 122 5.55 -5.58 28.08
CA TYR A 122 4.50 -4.74 28.68
C TYR A 122 3.08 -5.12 28.21
N ILE A 123 2.78 -5.05 26.90
CA ILE A 123 1.40 -5.23 26.41
C ILE A 123 0.87 -6.63 26.70
N SER A 124 1.73 -7.65 26.64
CA SER A 124 1.39 -9.04 27.00
C SER A 124 0.94 -9.21 28.45
N LYS A 125 1.30 -8.28 29.34
CA LYS A 125 1.02 -8.32 30.79
C LYS A 125 -0.19 -7.48 31.20
N VAL A 126 -0.75 -6.71 30.27
CA VAL A 126 -1.91 -5.86 30.53
C VAL A 126 -3.17 -6.67 30.19
N GLU A 127 -4.04 -6.85 31.18
CA GLU A 127 -5.33 -7.50 30.97
C GLU A 127 -6.19 -6.69 29.98
N ASN A 128 -6.79 -7.38 29.01
CA ASN A 128 -7.63 -6.76 27.98
C ASN A 128 -6.94 -5.63 27.20
N SER A 129 -5.62 -5.71 26.99
CA SER A 129 -4.85 -4.70 26.25
C SER A 129 -5.28 -4.51 24.79
N GLY A 130 -6.07 -5.42 24.24
CA GLY A 130 -6.60 -5.34 22.89
C GLY A 130 -5.57 -5.80 21.87
N GLN A 131 -5.27 -4.95 20.89
CA GLN A 131 -4.33 -5.27 19.82
C GLN A 131 -2.89 -4.91 20.22
N PRO A 132 -1.88 -5.71 19.83
CA PRO A 132 -0.48 -5.34 20.01
C PRO A 132 -0.16 -3.97 19.43
N VAL A 133 0.82 -3.30 20.01
CA VAL A 133 1.38 -2.09 19.43
C VAL A 133 2.00 -2.44 18.08
N SER A 134 1.74 -1.60 17.08
CA SER A 134 2.34 -1.69 15.75
C SER A 134 2.94 -0.35 15.38
N CYS A 135 3.67 -0.29 14.27
CA CYS A 135 4.15 0.98 13.72
C CYS A 135 2.99 1.96 13.51
N GLY A 136 1.83 1.45 13.08
CA GLY A 136 0.62 2.25 12.81
C GLY A 136 -0.02 2.86 14.06
N THR A 137 0.23 2.32 15.25
CA THR A 137 -0.26 2.86 16.52
C THR A 137 0.23 4.29 16.74
N CYS A 138 1.50 4.55 16.43
CA CYS A 138 2.14 5.86 16.60
C CYS A 138 2.20 6.65 15.29
N HIS A 139 2.62 6.02 14.20
CA HIS A 139 2.85 6.72 12.93
C HIS A 139 1.56 7.13 12.24
N ARG A 140 0.48 6.33 12.36
CA ARG A 140 -0.85 6.63 11.79
C ARG A 140 -0.80 7.02 10.30
N GLY A 141 0.12 6.44 9.52
CA GLY A 141 0.30 6.78 8.11
C GLY A 141 1.21 7.98 7.85
N HIS A 142 1.98 8.43 8.84
CA HIS A 142 2.95 9.52 8.70
C HIS A 142 4.35 9.07 9.10
N VAL A 143 5.36 9.34 8.27
CA VAL A 143 6.74 8.87 8.48
C VAL A 143 7.33 9.39 9.78
N THR A 144 6.85 10.54 10.25
CA THR A 144 7.11 11.08 11.58
C THR A 144 5.78 11.12 12.32
N PRO A 145 5.67 10.51 13.52
CA PRO A 145 4.46 10.59 14.33
C PRO A 145 4.09 12.04 14.61
N GLU A 146 2.84 12.40 14.35
CA GLU A 146 2.35 13.73 14.68
C GLU A 146 2.20 13.89 16.19
N GLN A 147 2.36 15.12 16.68
CA GLN A 147 2.10 15.42 18.08
C GLN A 147 0.62 15.26 18.38
N PHE A 148 0.30 14.58 19.47
CA PHE A 148 -1.06 14.57 19.99
C PHE A 148 -1.41 15.97 20.49
N VAL A 149 -2.53 16.51 20.01
CA VAL A 149 -3.11 17.76 20.49
C VAL A 149 -4.38 17.40 21.26
N PRO A 150 -4.44 17.64 22.59
CA PRO A 150 -5.67 17.44 23.34
C PRO A 150 -6.74 18.40 22.84
N LYS A 151 -8.01 18.00 22.98
CA LYS A 151 -9.10 18.96 22.78
C LYS A 151 -8.91 20.12 23.77
N PRO A 152 -9.25 21.36 23.38
CA PRO A 152 -9.30 22.47 24.34
C PRO A 152 -10.09 22.03 25.56
N GLU A 153 -9.56 22.31 26.75
CA GLU A 153 -10.26 22.04 27.99
C GLU A 153 -11.61 22.79 27.93
N HIS A 154 -12.70 22.07 28.08
CA HIS A 154 -13.95 22.71 28.43
C HIS A 154 -13.81 23.12 29.89
N ASP A 155 -14.06 24.38 30.22
CA ASP A 155 -14.17 24.83 31.61
C ASP A 155 -15.16 23.93 32.31
N HIS A 156 -14.63 22.98 33.07
CA HIS A 156 -15.41 22.23 34.02
C HIS A 156 -15.61 23.19 35.17
N ASP A 157 -16.65 24.01 35.07
CA ASP A 157 -17.23 24.75 36.19
C ASP A 157 -17.68 23.73 37.23
N HIS A 158 -16.73 23.23 37.99
CA HIS A 158 -16.99 22.54 39.22
C HIS A 158 -17.34 23.65 40.22
N ASP A 159 -18.63 23.70 40.58
CA ASP A 159 -19.08 24.41 41.78
C ASP A 159 -18.30 23.83 42.98
N HIS A 160 -17.14 24.41 43.27
CA HIS A 160 -16.49 24.22 44.54
C HIS A 160 -17.37 24.93 45.57
N PRO A 161 -18.06 24.21 46.48
CA PRO A 161 -18.73 24.89 47.58
C PRO A 161 -17.66 25.71 48.30
N ALA A 162 -17.94 27.01 48.46
CA ALA A 162 -17.05 27.94 49.13
C ALA A 162 -16.53 27.28 50.42
N GLY A 163 -15.22 27.01 50.44
CA GLY A 163 -14.57 26.31 51.52
C GLY A 163 -14.91 26.96 52.86
N ALA A 164 -15.18 26.11 53.85
CA ALA A 164 -15.14 26.48 55.25
C ALA A 164 -13.84 27.25 55.57
N PRO A 165 -13.85 28.17 56.54
CA PRO A 165 -12.70 29.02 56.86
C PRO A 165 -11.46 28.20 57.18
N GLY A 166 -10.32 28.71 56.71
CA GLY A 166 -9.05 28.02 56.49
C GLY A 166 -8.50 27.23 57.67
N HIS A 167 -7.83 26.14 57.32
CA HIS A 167 -6.83 25.51 58.17
C HIS A 167 -5.46 25.99 57.69
N ASP A 168 -4.94 26.93 58.46
CA ASP A 168 -3.59 27.47 58.50
C ASP A 168 -2.58 26.38 58.13
N HIS A 169 -1.96 26.50 56.97
CA HIS A 169 -0.80 25.70 56.64
C HIS A 169 0.39 26.32 57.37
N ASP A 170 0.75 25.74 58.51
CA ASP A 170 2.01 26.01 59.18
C ASP A 170 3.17 25.61 58.26
N ASP A 171 3.83 26.62 57.68
CA ASP A 171 5.08 26.52 56.95
C ASP A 171 6.14 25.80 57.80
N HIS A 172 6.30 24.50 57.60
CA HIS A 172 7.48 23.78 58.09
C HIS A 172 8.63 23.96 57.10
N ASP A 173 9.39 25.01 57.41
CA ASP A 173 10.81 25.17 57.10
C ASP A 173 11.54 23.81 57.14
N HIS A 174 12.16 23.44 56.01
CA HIS A 174 13.20 22.40 56.00
C HIS A 174 14.42 22.92 55.25
N PRO A 175 15.56 23.12 55.95
CA PRO A 175 16.80 23.53 55.33
C PRO A 175 17.56 22.32 54.75
N GLY A 176 18.13 22.54 53.55
CA GLY A 176 19.40 22.02 53.02
C GLY A 176 19.80 20.53 53.19
N ASN A 177 20.09 19.89 52.06
CA ASN A 177 21.44 19.43 51.70
C ASN A 177 21.53 19.12 50.19
#